data_AF-A0A5N8VS18-F1
#
_entry.id   AF-A0A5N8VS18-F1
#
_cell.length_a   1.000
_cell.length_b   1.000
_cell.length_c   1.000
_cell.angle_alpha   90.00
_cell.angle_beta   90.00
_cell.angle_gamma   90.00
#
_symmetry.space_group_name_H-M   'P 1'
#
loop_
_entity.id
_entity.type
_entity.pdbx_description
1 polymer ?
#
loop_
_entity_poly.entity_id
_entity_poly.type
_entity_poly.pdbx_seq_one_letter_code
_entity_poly.pdbx_strand_id
1 'polypeptide(L)'
;MSTPPLASGPEGHQALRPLLDTVLDALSDGSRARGGPLPAGGPTAVAARLTDAVGDVLPDHGDPGALRTLVHALAEGAADPADPLCAAHLHCPPLAVATAADLAVSVLNPSLDSWDQAPAASELEARVTRALARLAGLTDALVTTGGTEANQLALLLARETHGAGP
;
A
#
# COMPACT_ATOMS: atom_id res chain seq x y z
N MET A 1 11.12 -30.58 -1.27
CA MET A 1 10.45 -29.38 -1.80
C MET A 1 11.49 -28.27 -1.89
N SER A 2 11.60 -27.59 -3.03
CA SER A 2 12.50 -26.42 -3.14
C SER A 2 11.92 -25.29 -2.31
N THR A 3 12.76 -24.56 -1.57
CA THR A 3 12.36 -23.34 -0.90
C THR A 3 11.89 -22.30 -1.94
N PRO A 4 10.76 -21.61 -1.71
CA PRO A 4 10.34 -20.50 -2.57
C PRO A 4 11.42 -19.41 -2.63
N PRO A 5 11.58 -18.70 -3.76
CA PRO A 5 12.51 -17.59 -3.85
C PRO A 5 12.07 -16.44 -2.95
N LEU A 6 13.03 -15.80 -2.29
CA LEU A 6 12.80 -14.59 -1.49
C LEU A 6 13.04 -13.34 -2.36
N ALA A 7 12.17 -12.35 -2.24
CA ALA A 7 12.27 -11.07 -2.96
C ALA A 7 13.60 -10.33 -2.68
N SER A 8 14.10 -10.40 -1.45
CA SER A 8 15.39 -9.84 -1.01
C SER A 8 16.57 -10.80 -1.19
N GLY A 9 16.34 -12.00 -1.74
CA GLY A 9 17.39 -12.99 -1.99
C GLY A 9 18.31 -12.61 -3.16
N PRO A 10 19.44 -13.31 -3.35
CA PRO A 10 20.42 -13.00 -4.41
C PRO A 10 19.83 -12.91 -5.83
N GLU A 11 18.85 -13.76 -6.12
CA GLU A 11 18.13 -13.80 -7.41
C GLU A 11 16.71 -13.21 -7.32
N GLY A 12 16.39 -12.51 -6.22
CA GLY A 12 15.04 -12.05 -5.91
C GLY A 12 14.44 -11.15 -6.98
N HIS A 13 15.25 -10.26 -7.58
CA HIS A 13 14.83 -9.41 -8.69
C HIS A 13 14.45 -10.22 -9.96
N GLN A 14 15.12 -11.35 -10.22
CA GLN A 14 14.81 -12.24 -11.35
C GLN A 14 13.53 -13.02 -11.07
N ALA A 15 13.35 -13.49 -9.84
CA ALA A 15 12.14 -14.18 -9.40
C ALA A 15 10.90 -13.25 -9.39
N LEU A 16 11.08 -11.97 -9.04
CA LEU A 16 9.99 -10.98 -9.01
C LEU A 16 9.49 -10.60 -10.41
N ARG A 17 10.39 -10.53 -11.40
CA ARG A 17 10.05 -10.04 -12.74
C ARG A 17 8.81 -10.68 -13.38
N PRO A 18 8.70 -12.02 -13.50
CA PRO A 18 7.51 -12.64 -14.08
C PRO A 18 6.24 -12.45 -13.22
N LEU A 19 6.39 -12.31 -11.89
CA LEU A 19 5.27 -12.03 -10.99
C LEU A 19 4.75 -10.60 -11.20
N LEU A 20 5.66 -9.63 -11.37
CA LEU A 20 5.30 -8.25 -11.66
C LEU A 20 4.64 -8.11 -13.04
N ASP A 21 5.14 -8.84 -14.05
CA ASP A 21 4.47 -8.89 -15.36
C ASP A 21 3.03 -9.41 -15.22
N THR A 22 2.84 -10.49 -14.45
CA THR A 22 1.50 -11.05 -14.14
C THR A 22 0.58 -10.03 -13.46
N VAL A 23 1.11 -9.28 -12.48
CA VAL A 23 0.38 -8.24 -11.74
C VAL A 23 -0.03 -7.11 -12.70
N LEU A 24 0.90 -6.59 -13.49
CA LEU A 24 0.66 -5.47 -14.40
C LEU A 24 -0.40 -5.82 -15.47
N ASP A 25 -0.32 -7.03 -16.03
CA ASP A 25 -1.33 -7.52 -16.97
C ASP A 25 -2.71 -7.64 -16.29
N ALA A 26 -2.75 -8.17 -15.05
CA ALA A 26 -4.00 -8.36 -14.31
C ALA A 26 -4.65 -7.04 -13.89
N LEU A 27 -3.84 -6.05 -13.49
CA LEU A 27 -4.32 -4.69 -13.19
C LEU A 27 -4.93 -4.03 -14.44
N SER A 28 -4.31 -4.21 -15.60
CA SER A 28 -4.79 -3.67 -16.87
C SER A 28 -6.14 -4.29 -17.27
N ASP A 29 -6.24 -5.61 -17.17
CA ASP A 29 -7.46 -6.34 -17.53
C ASP A 29 -8.61 -6.06 -16.57
N GLY A 30 -8.36 -6.10 -15.25
CA GLY A 30 -9.38 -5.82 -14.25
C GLY A 30 -9.87 -4.37 -14.30
N SER A 31 -8.99 -3.41 -14.58
CA SER A 31 -9.39 -2.01 -14.77
C SER A 31 -10.28 -1.83 -16.01
N ARG A 32 -10.00 -2.55 -17.10
CA ARG A 32 -10.89 -2.58 -18.28
C ARG A 32 -12.23 -3.23 -17.97
N ALA A 33 -12.25 -4.30 -17.18
CA ALA A 33 -13.47 -4.97 -16.75
C ALA A 33 -14.35 -4.10 -15.84
N ARG A 34 -13.74 -3.29 -14.96
CA ARG A 34 -14.45 -2.32 -14.10
C ARG A 34 -15.26 -1.31 -14.91
N GLY A 35 -14.66 -0.75 -15.97
CA GLY A 35 -15.34 0.11 -16.95
C GLY A 35 -15.72 1.53 -16.49
N GLY A 36 -15.28 1.99 -15.32
CA GLY A 36 -15.57 3.33 -14.81
C GLY A 36 -14.97 3.60 -13.41
N PRO A 37 -15.44 4.65 -12.71
CA PRO A 37 -14.88 5.07 -11.41
C PRO A 37 -15.16 4.05 -10.29
N LEU A 38 -16.21 3.25 -10.43
CA LEU A 38 -16.61 2.17 -9.52
C LEU A 38 -17.20 0.99 -10.31
N PRO A 39 -17.14 -0.24 -9.78
CA PRO A 39 -17.81 -1.39 -10.37
C PRO A 39 -19.34 -1.26 -10.32
N ALA A 40 -20.01 -1.78 -11.35
CA ALA A 40 -21.47 -1.84 -11.40
C ALA A 40 -22.07 -2.88 -10.43
N GLY A 41 -23.35 -2.68 -10.09
CA GLY A 41 -24.17 -3.62 -9.31
C GLY A 41 -24.14 -3.43 -7.80
N GLY A 42 -23.37 -2.46 -7.29
CA GLY A 42 -23.33 -2.14 -5.86
C GLY A 42 -22.64 -3.21 -5.00
N PRO A 43 -22.68 -3.06 -3.67
CA PRO A 43 -21.85 -3.84 -2.75
C PRO A 43 -22.13 -5.35 -2.81
N THR A 44 -23.41 -5.76 -2.91
CA THR A 44 -23.78 -7.18 -2.99
C THR A 44 -23.23 -7.85 -4.24
N ALA A 45 -23.31 -7.20 -5.40
CA ALA A 45 -22.81 -7.77 -6.64
C ALA A 45 -21.28 -7.85 -6.65
N VAL A 46 -20.58 -6.84 -6.11
CA VAL A 46 -19.13 -6.86 -5.94
C VAL A 46 -18.69 -7.99 -5.02
N ALA A 47 -19.37 -8.16 -3.88
CA ALA A 47 -19.07 -9.25 -2.94
C ALA A 47 -19.27 -10.64 -3.58
N ALA A 48 -20.35 -10.83 -4.34
CA ALA A 48 -20.61 -12.08 -5.05
C ALA A 48 -19.52 -12.37 -6.09
N ARG A 49 -19.20 -11.40 -6.97
CA ARG A 49 -18.15 -11.57 -7.99
C ARG A 49 -16.78 -11.86 -7.37
N LEU A 50 -16.43 -11.16 -6.29
CA LEU A 50 -15.16 -11.39 -5.60
C LEU A 50 -15.13 -12.80 -5.00
N THR A 51 -16.19 -13.20 -4.30
CA THR A 51 -16.28 -14.55 -3.69
C THR A 51 -16.18 -15.64 -4.74
N ASP A 52 -16.90 -15.50 -5.84
CA ASP A 52 -16.86 -16.46 -6.95
C ASP A 52 -15.48 -16.53 -7.61
N ALA A 53 -14.77 -15.41 -7.72
CA ALA A 53 -13.45 -15.34 -8.33
C ALA A 53 -12.34 -15.94 -7.44
N VAL A 54 -12.38 -15.69 -6.13
CA VAL A 54 -11.29 -16.09 -5.21
C VAL A 54 -11.50 -17.48 -4.60
N GLY A 55 -12.74 -17.96 -4.52
CA GLY A 55 -13.05 -19.26 -3.93
C GLY A 55 -12.61 -19.37 -2.47
N ASP A 56 -11.98 -20.50 -2.12
CA ASP A 56 -11.33 -20.68 -0.81
C ASP A 56 -10.05 -19.85 -0.75
N VAL A 57 -9.99 -18.87 0.16
CA VAL A 57 -8.88 -17.94 0.29
C VAL A 57 -7.64 -18.55 0.96
N LEU A 58 -7.79 -19.71 1.61
CA LEU A 58 -6.69 -20.43 2.27
C LEU A 58 -6.75 -21.93 1.95
N PRO A 59 -6.57 -22.31 0.67
CA PRO A 59 -6.65 -23.70 0.26
C PRO A 59 -5.44 -24.50 0.79
N ASP A 60 -5.63 -25.80 1.03
CA ASP A 60 -4.56 -26.72 1.44
C ASP A 60 -3.39 -26.80 0.43
N HIS A 61 -3.66 -26.46 -0.83
CA HIS A 61 -2.69 -26.45 -1.92
C HIS A 61 -2.73 -25.12 -2.66
N GLY A 62 -1.56 -24.51 -2.86
CA GLY A 62 -1.43 -23.25 -3.58
C GLY A 62 -1.78 -23.39 -5.06
N ASP A 63 -2.50 -22.40 -5.59
CA ASP A 63 -2.79 -22.27 -7.02
C ASP A 63 -1.74 -21.34 -7.68
N PRO A 64 -0.96 -21.83 -8.66
CA PRO A 64 -0.02 -21.00 -9.41
C PRO A 64 -0.67 -19.81 -10.14
N GLY A 65 -1.97 -19.88 -10.45
CA GLY A 65 -2.76 -18.82 -11.07
C GLY A 65 -3.33 -17.79 -10.08
N ALA A 66 -3.23 -18.03 -8.77
CA ALA A 66 -3.90 -17.22 -7.75
C ALA A 66 -3.55 -15.73 -7.83
N LEU A 67 -2.29 -15.39 -8.09
CA LEU A 67 -1.84 -14.00 -8.18
C LEU A 67 -2.59 -13.22 -9.27
N ARG A 68 -2.71 -13.82 -10.47
CA ARG A 68 -3.43 -13.23 -11.59
C ARG A 68 -4.91 -13.03 -11.24
N THR A 69 -5.55 -14.08 -10.73
CA THR A 69 -6.97 -14.09 -10.37
C THR A 69 -7.29 -13.04 -9.32
N LEU A 70 -6.51 -13.00 -8.23
CA LEU A 70 -6.69 -12.04 -7.13
C LEU A 70 -6.51 -10.60 -7.59
N VAL A 71 -5.44 -10.31 -8.35
CA VAL A 71 -5.17 -8.94 -8.82
C VAL A 71 -6.23 -8.48 -9.82
N HIS A 72 -6.66 -9.37 -10.73
CA HIS A 72 -7.74 -9.05 -11.67
C HIS A 72 -9.05 -8.73 -10.93
N ALA A 73 -9.48 -9.62 -10.03
CA ALA A 73 -10.72 -9.43 -9.27
C ALA A 73 -10.68 -8.18 -8.39
N LEU A 74 -9.53 -7.90 -7.75
CA LEU A 74 -9.34 -6.70 -6.95
C LEU A 74 -9.40 -5.43 -7.81
N ALA A 75 -8.74 -5.42 -8.97
CA ALA A 75 -8.78 -4.28 -9.89
C ALA A 75 -10.18 -4.05 -10.48
N GLU A 76 -10.91 -5.11 -10.84
CA GLU A 76 -12.31 -5.01 -11.29
C GLU A 76 -13.22 -4.44 -10.20
N GLY A 77 -13.03 -4.88 -8.95
CA GLY A 77 -13.83 -4.45 -7.80
C GLY A 77 -13.43 -3.13 -7.15
N ALA A 78 -12.33 -2.51 -7.58
CA ALA A 78 -11.79 -1.30 -6.94
C ALA A 78 -12.56 -0.03 -7.33
N ALA A 79 -12.51 0.99 -6.46
CA ALA A 79 -12.74 2.37 -6.89
C ALA A 79 -11.49 2.90 -7.59
N ASP A 80 -11.66 3.67 -8.66
CA ASP A 80 -10.56 4.24 -9.44
C ASP A 80 -10.41 5.74 -9.16
N PRO A 81 -9.54 6.15 -8.22
CA PRO A 81 -9.32 7.57 -7.93
C PRO A 81 -8.65 8.34 -9.08
N ALA A 82 -8.18 7.67 -10.14
CA ALA A 82 -7.65 8.33 -11.34
C ALA A 82 -8.73 8.60 -12.40
N ASP A 83 -9.90 7.96 -12.28
CA ASP A 83 -11.05 8.28 -13.14
C ASP A 83 -11.58 9.68 -12.79
N PRO A 84 -11.76 10.60 -13.77
CA PRO A 84 -12.23 11.96 -13.51
C PRO A 84 -13.58 12.05 -12.79
N LEU A 85 -14.41 11.00 -12.85
CA LEU A 85 -15.71 10.94 -12.18
C LEU A 85 -15.61 10.41 -10.74
N CYS A 86 -14.44 9.92 -10.30
CA CYS A 86 -14.19 9.47 -8.93
C CYS A 86 -13.71 10.63 -8.04
N ALA A 87 -14.58 11.62 -7.81
CA ALA A 87 -14.20 12.90 -7.22
C ALA A 87 -14.81 13.16 -5.82
N ALA A 88 -15.15 12.11 -5.07
CA ALA A 88 -15.96 12.24 -3.84
C ALA A 88 -15.15 12.52 -2.57
N HIS A 89 -13.98 11.91 -2.41
CA HIS A 89 -13.26 11.86 -1.13
C HIS A 89 -11.82 12.36 -1.26
N LEU A 90 -11.16 12.60 -0.12
CA LEU A 90 -9.71 12.80 -0.05
C LEU A 90 -8.95 11.48 -0.26
N HIS A 91 -9.26 10.81 -1.37
CA HIS A 91 -8.66 9.57 -1.84
C HIS A 91 -7.97 9.89 -3.16
N CYS A 92 -6.67 10.20 -3.09
CA CYS A 92 -5.92 10.65 -4.25
C CYS A 92 -5.46 9.46 -5.12
N PRO A 93 -5.36 9.66 -6.45
CA PRO A 93 -4.72 8.68 -7.31
C PRO A 93 -3.23 8.53 -6.94
N PRO A 94 -2.72 7.30 -6.75
CA PRO A 94 -1.32 7.10 -6.40
C PRO A 94 -0.43 7.50 -7.58
N LEU A 95 0.67 8.19 -7.29
CA LEU A 95 1.70 8.45 -8.29
C LEU A 95 2.44 7.14 -8.62
N ALA A 96 2.72 6.89 -9.90
CA ALA A 96 3.46 5.71 -10.34
C ALA A 96 4.82 5.56 -9.62
N VAL A 97 5.51 6.67 -9.35
CA VAL A 97 6.78 6.68 -8.60
C VAL A 97 6.60 6.26 -7.14
N ALA A 98 5.46 6.61 -6.51
CA ALA A 98 5.16 6.21 -5.14
C ALA A 98 4.92 4.69 -5.07
N THR A 99 4.11 4.14 -5.99
CA THR A 99 3.87 2.69 -6.06
C THR A 99 5.16 1.91 -6.36
N ALA A 100 6.05 2.43 -7.22
CA ALA A 100 7.35 1.82 -7.47
C ALA A 100 8.27 1.87 -6.23
N ALA A 101 8.22 2.96 -5.45
CA ALA A 101 8.94 3.05 -4.19
C ALA A 101 8.40 2.06 -3.14
N ASP A 102 7.08 1.86 -3.06
CA ASP A 102 6.47 0.86 -2.18
C ASP A 102 6.91 -0.57 -2.54
N LEU A 103 7.07 -0.89 -3.83
CA LEU A 103 7.68 -2.15 -4.24
C LEU A 103 9.11 -2.28 -3.69
N ALA A 104 9.94 -1.24 -3.83
CA ALA A 104 11.31 -1.27 -3.33
C ALA A 104 11.36 -1.44 -1.80
N VAL A 105 10.51 -0.72 -1.06
CA VAL A 105 10.40 -0.85 0.40
C VAL A 105 9.88 -2.23 0.79
N SER A 106 8.90 -2.80 0.07
CA SER A 106 8.38 -4.14 0.33
C SER A 106 9.43 -5.23 0.09
N VAL A 107 10.31 -5.05 -0.91
CA VAL A 107 11.44 -5.96 -1.15
C VAL A 107 12.46 -5.88 -0.01
N LEU A 108 12.77 -4.68 0.49
CA LEU A 108 13.78 -4.47 1.53
C LEU A 108 13.27 -4.77 2.95
N ASN A 109 11.96 -4.62 3.17
CA ASN A 109 11.27 -4.80 4.44
C ASN A 109 11.99 -4.14 5.65
N PRO A 110 12.32 -2.84 5.60
CA PRO A 110 12.98 -2.17 6.71
C PRO A 110 12.04 -2.01 7.91
N SER A 111 12.57 -2.17 9.12
CA SER A 111 11.85 -1.85 10.36
C SER A 111 12.45 -0.58 10.96
N LEU A 112 11.67 0.51 10.99
CA LEU A 112 12.14 1.86 11.36
C LEU A 112 12.16 2.12 12.88
N ASP A 113 11.90 1.10 13.70
CA ASP A 113 11.95 1.18 15.16
C ASP A 113 13.40 1.19 15.70
N SER A 114 14.36 0.60 14.97
CA SER A 114 15.77 0.65 15.33
C SER A 114 16.71 0.79 14.13
N TRP A 115 17.83 1.47 14.34
CA TRP A 115 18.79 1.77 13.28
C TRP A 115 19.43 0.52 12.67
N ASP A 116 19.68 -0.53 13.46
CA ASP A 116 20.26 -1.80 12.99
C ASP A 116 19.32 -2.63 12.11
N GLN A 117 18.02 -2.29 12.08
CA GLN A 117 17.02 -2.92 11.21
C GLN A 117 16.69 -2.09 9.96
N ALA A 118 17.08 -0.81 9.92
CA ALA A 118 16.74 0.10 8.83
C ALA A 118 17.75 1.25 8.60
N PRO A 119 19.07 1.01 8.55
CA PRO A 119 20.07 2.08 8.69
C PRO A 119 19.93 3.17 7.63
N ALA A 120 19.77 2.80 6.36
CA ALA A 120 19.61 3.76 5.27
C ALA A 120 18.22 4.42 5.27
N ALA A 121 17.17 3.69 5.66
CA ALA A 121 15.81 4.21 5.70
C ALA A 121 15.62 5.19 6.87
N SER A 122 16.23 4.94 8.03
CA SER A 122 16.24 5.87 9.17
C SER A 122 16.93 7.20 8.80
N GLU A 123 18.08 7.13 8.11
CA GLU A 123 18.76 8.35 7.64
C GLU A 123 17.93 9.11 6.60
N LEU A 124 17.24 8.39 5.70
CA LEU A 124 16.36 8.99 4.71
C LEU A 124 15.15 9.64 5.36
N GLU A 125 14.47 8.95 6.27
CA GLU A 125 13.34 9.50 7.03
C GLU A 125 13.75 10.77 7.75
N ALA A 126 14.85 10.75 8.50
CA ALA A 126 15.34 11.92 9.22
C ALA A 126 15.65 13.11 8.27
N ARG A 127 16.14 12.85 7.05
CA ARG A 127 16.35 13.91 6.04
C ARG A 127 15.04 14.48 5.52
N VAL A 128 14.07 13.61 5.22
CA VAL A 128 12.75 13.99 4.70
C VAL A 128 11.96 14.77 5.75
N THR A 129 11.87 14.26 6.98
CA THR A 129 11.12 14.91 8.05
C THR A 129 11.71 16.28 8.41
N ARG A 130 13.04 16.40 8.49
CA ARG A 130 13.69 17.72 8.65
C ARG A 130 13.38 18.69 7.51
N ALA A 131 13.28 18.20 6.27
CA ALA A 131 12.89 19.04 5.14
C ALA A 131 11.43 19.50 5.23
N LEU A 132 10.52 18.59 5.60
CA LEU A 132 9.10 18.89 5.81
C LEU A 132 8.88 19.85 7.00
N ALA A 133 9.59 19.65 8.11
CA ALA A 133 9.56 20.55 9.26
C ALA A 133 9.96 21.98 8.86
N ARG A 134 11.07 22.13 8.14
CA ARG A 134 11.50 23.43 7.61
C ARG A 134 10.47 24.05 6.68
N LEU A 135 9.85 23.26 5.80
CA LEU A 135 8.82 23.73 4.89
C LEU A 135 7.58 24.24 5.65
N ALA A 136 7.23 23.59 6.76
CA ALA A 136 6.11 23.98 7.62
C ALA A 136 6.45 25.06 8.66
N GLY A 137 7.70 25.54 8.72
CA GLY A 137 8.15 26.48 9.75
C GLY A 137 8.25 25.89 11.16
N LEU A 138 8.42 24.56 11.26
CA LEU A 138 8.55 23.80 12.50
C LEU A 138 10.00 23.37 12.75
N THR A 139 10.33 23.03 14.00
CA THR A 139 11.67 22.57 14.39
C THR A 139 11.93 21.12 14.03
N ASP A 140 10.90 20.27 14.10
CA ASP A 140 11.00 18.85 13.83
C ASP A 140 9.69 18.27 13.31
N ALA A 141 9.76 17.08 12.73
CA ALA A 141 8.61 16.31 12.28
C ALA A 141 8.95 14.80 12.34
N LEU A 142 7.91 13.98 12.35
CA LEU A 142 8.02 12.53 12.27
C LEU A 142 6.98 11.99 11.29
N VAL A 143 7.23 10.80 10.75
CA VAL A 143 6.28 10.08 9.90
C VAL A 143 5.28 9.35 10.80
N THR A 144 4.00 9.37 10.40
CA THR A 144 2.93 8.56 11.01
C THR A 144 2.22 7.79 9.91
N THR A 145 1.39 6.83 10.28
CA THR A 145 0.52 6.10 9.34
C THR A 145 -0.50 7.01 8.63
N GLY A 146 -0.78 8.20 9.18
CA GLY A 146 -1.64 9.19 8.56
C GLY A 146 -2.19 10.23 9.54
N GLY A 147 -3.08 11.09 9.05
CA GLY A 147 -3.61 12.22 9.83
C GLY A 147 -4.31 11.83 11.14
N THR A 148 -4.95 10.66 11.20
CA THR A 148 -5.60 10.16 12.43
C THR A 148 -4.59 9.93 13.55
N GLU A 149 -3.49 9.22 13.26
CA GLU A 149 -2.42 8.98 14.24
C GLU A 149 -1.72 10.28 14.61
N ALA A 150 -1.40 11.13 13.62
CA ALA A 150 -0.80 12.43 13.87
C ALA A 150 -1.64 13.30 14.82
N ASN A 151 -2.96 13.35 14.62
CA ASN A 151 -3.87 14.09 15.50
C ASN A 151 -3.93 13.48 16.90
N GLN A 152 -4.01 12.15 17.00
CA GLN A 152 -4.00 11.47 18.30
C GLN A 152 -2.72 11.75 19.06
N LEU A 153 -1.55 11.68 18.40
CA LEU A 153 -0.26 11.98 19.00
C LEU A 153 -0.16 13.44 19.44
N ALA A 154 -0.63 14.38 18.62
CA ALA A 154 -0.65 15.80 18.97
C ALA A 154 -1.50 16.07 20.22
N LEU A 155 -2.71 15.50 20.29
CA LEU A 155 -3.58 15.63 21.46
C LEU A 155 -3.01 14.96 22.70
N LEU A 156 -2.36 13.79 22.54
CA LEU A 156 -1.65 13.11 23.61
C LEU A 156 -0.53 13.98 24.17
N LEU A 157 0.35 14.51 23.31
CA LEU A 157 1.45 15.39 23.72
C LEU A 157 0.94 16.66 24.42
N ALA A 158 -0.13 17.28 23.90
CA ALA A 158 -0.75 18.44 24.54
C ALA A 158 -1.29 18.09 25.93
N ARG A 159 -1.98 16.95 26.08
CA ARG A 159 -2.49 16.46 27.37
C ARG A 159 -1.35 16.24 28.38
N GLU A 160 -0.26 15.57 27.98
CA GLU A 160 0.87 15.30 28.88
C GLU A 160 1.62 16.58 29.26
N THR A 161 1.73 17.54 28.33
CA THR A 161 2.45 18.80 28.57
C THR A 161 1.67 19.75 29.48
N HIS A 162 0.35 19.79 29.36
CA HIS A 162 -0.52 20.71 30.12
C HIS A 162 -1.18 20.07 31.36
N GLY A 163 -1.07 18.74 31.52
CA GLY A 163 -1.70 17.99 32.61
C GLY A 163 -3.24 17.91 32.48
N ALA A 164 -3.88 17.25 33.44
CA ALA A 164 -5.26 17.58 33.74
C ALA A 164 -5.25 19.01 34.25
N GLY A 165 -5.92 19.94 33.55
CA GLY A 165 -6.12 21.29 34.07
C GLY A 165 -6.71 21.27 35.48
N PRO A 166 -6.64 22.38 36.23
CA PRO A 166 -7.31 22.47 37.53
C PRO A 166 -8.77 22.04 37.48
#